data_AF-A0A914EGP6-F1
#
_entry.id   AF-A0A914EGP6-F1
#
_cell.length_a   1.000
_cell.length_b   1.000
_cell.length_c   1.000
_cell.angle_alpha   90.00
_cell.angle_beta   90.00
_cell.angle_gamma   90.00
#
_symmetry.space_group_name_H-M   'P 1'
#
loop_
_entity.id
_entity.type
_entity.pdbx_description
1 polymer ?
#
loop_
_entity_poly.entity_id
_entity_poly.type
_entity_poly.pdbx_seq_one_letter_code
_entity_poly.pdbx_strand_id
1 'polypeptide(L)'
;MCFGNSWEMMSFYIRVTTSYDYRAPISENGDITDTYKAIRTFIQNLTDWNYPPQDIPANNPMANYGTVQLQRVGTGLISTLNQILEACHSSNYPMSFEDINHGYGFVLYTTTLGASGKTLSTPNIRDFGYVFLNNVYQGMLNRDASKSVSLNNANSGDVLRILVENGGRQAYSIIEDYKSLFNATLDGNILQNWIQCGVNLTESSVNSLTGQFLRREFEEEGAQLATSQPGVFVGQFSASVLQDTFFDSTGLGKGQLFINGFNLGRYWPGAGPQASMSSLFLSQTLF
;
A
#
# COMPACT_ATOMS: atom_id res chain seq x y z
N MET A 1 -12.21 10.55 -45.02
CA MET A 1 -13.36 11.06 -44.25
C MET A 1 -14.03 9.88 -43.57
N CYS A 2 -13.86 9.80 -42.25
CA CYS A 2 -14.83 9.31 -41.27
C CYS A 2 -14.34 9.92 -39.95
N PHE A 3 -14.74 11.16 -39.73
CA PHE A 3 -14.62 11.83 -38.44
C PHE A 3 -15.77 11.30 -37.57
N GLY A 4 -15.43 10.66 -36.46
CA GLY A 4 -16.37 10.25 -35.42
C GLY A 4 -15.85 10.74 -34.08
N ASN A 5 -16.18 11.98 -33.73
CA ASN A 5 -15.98 12.56 -32.40
C ASN A 5 -17.08 12.04 -31.48
N SER A 6 -16.78 11.01 -30.68
CA SER A 6 -17.47 10.71 -29.41
C SER A 6 -16.81 9.50 -28.76
N TRP A 7 -15.83 9.73 -27.89
CA TRP A 7 -15.46 8.75 -26.87
C TRP A 7 -15.39 9.50 -25.55
N GLU A 8 -16.54 9.57 -24.87
CA GLU A 8 -16.55 9.68 -23.42
C GLU A 8 -15.71 8.50 -22.90
N MET A 9 -14.42 8.74 -22.66
CA MET A 9 -13.62 7.85 -21.84
C MET A 9 -14.24 7.89 -20.45
N MET A 10 -15.08 6.91 -20.16
CA MET A 10 -15.48 6.54 -18.82
C MET A 10 -14.22 6.57 -17.96
N SER A 11 -14.14 7.50 -17.00
CA SER A 11 -12.91 7.75 -16.23
C SER A 11 -12.68 6.58 -15.27
N PHE A 12 -12.06 5.51 -15.76
CA PHE A 12 -11.67 4.39 -14.92
C PHE A 12 -10.57 4.86 -13.97
N TYR A 13 -10.73 4.55 -12.68
CA TYR A 13 -9.68 4.75 -11.72
C TYR A 13 -8.56 3.76 -12.02
N ILE A 14 -7.43 4.25 -12.55
CA ILE A 14 -6.26 3.44 -12.86
C ILE A 14 -5.19 3.78 -11.84
N ARG A 15 -4.67 2.74 -11.17
CA ARG A 15 -3.54 2.86 -10.26
C ARG A 15 -2.25 2.58 -11.03
N VAL A 16 -1.24 3.39 -10.77
CA VAL A 16 0.13 3.12 -11.20
C VAL A 16 0.78 2.14 -10.22
N THR A 17 1.60 1.24 -10.77
CA THR A 17 2.43 0.31 -9.99
C THR A 17 3.48 1.06 -9.19
N THR A 18 4.13 0.38 -8.25
CA THR A 18 5.28 0.95 -7.54
C THR A 18 6.47 1.11 -8.48
N SER A 19 6.69 0.11 -9.35
CA SER A 19 7.73 0.21 -10.38
C SER A 19 7.44 1.33 -11.35
N TYR A 20 8.46 2.14 -11.63
CA TYR A 20 8.47 3.16 -12.67
C TYR A 20 9.58 2.88 -13.72
N ASP A 21 9.90 1.61 -13.95
CA ASP A 21 10.87 1.17 -14.96
C ASP A 21 10.57 1.75 -16.35
N TYR A 22 9.27 1.89 -16.66
CA TYR A 22 8.76 2.56 -17.87
C TYR A 22 9.23 1.91 -19.19
N ARG A 23 9.92 0.76 -19.13
CA ARG A 23 10.72 0.25 -20.25
C ARG A 23 11.64 1.34 -20.81
N ALA A 24 12.15 2.19 -19.92
CA ALA A 24 13.03 3.29 -20.27
C ALA A 24 14.37 2.77 -20.81
N PRO A 25 15.17 3.64 -21.46
CA PRO A 25 16.53 3.28 -21.86
C PRO A 25 17.39 2.78 -20.70
N ILE A 26 17.17 3.30 -19.50
CA ILE A 26 17.83 2.86 -18.26
C ILE A 26 16.75 2.20 -17.40
N SER A 27 17.01 0.99 -16.90
CA SER A 27 16.03 0.27 -16.06
C SER A 27 15.89 0.92 -14.68
N GLU A 28 14.91 0.45 -13.92
CA GLU A 28 14.63 0.98 -12.58
C GLU A 28 15.80 0.90 -11.58
N ASN A 29 16.66 -0.11 -11.68
CA ASN A 29 17.88 -0.23 -10.85
C ASN A 29 19.11 0.46 -11.47
N GLY A 30 18.93 1.21 -12.56
CA GLY A 30 20.01 1.95 -13.22
C GLY A 30 20.77 1.16 -14.28
N ASP A 31 20.33 -0.07 -14.62
CA ASP A 31 21.04 -0.91 -15.58
C ASP A 31 20.85 -0.41 -17.02
N ILE A 32 21.91 -0.60 -17.78
CA ILE A 32 21.95 -0.24 -19.19
C ILE A 32 21.20 -1.28 -20.02
N THR A 33 20.15 -0.83 -20.70
CA THR A 33 19.35 -1.69 -21.59
C THR A 33 19.82 -1.63 -23.04
N ASP A 34 19.30 -2.54 -23.88
CA ASP A 34 19.52 -2.50 -25.33
C ASP A 34 18.92 -1.23 -25.97
N THR A 35 17.83 -0.71 -25.41
CA THR A 35 17.23 0.57 -25.84
C THR A 35 18.22 1.73 -25.63
N TYR A 36 18.92 1.78 -24.48
CA TYR A 36 19.97 2.78 -24.25
C TYR A 36 21.12 2.64 -25.24
N LYS A 37 21.61 1.41 -25.47
CA LYS A 37 22.70 1.16 -26.42
C LYS A 37 22.32 1.61 -27.84
N ALA A 38 21.08 1.35 -28.27
CA ALA A 38 20.58 1.79 -29.57
C ALA A 38 20.54 3.33 -29.69
N ILE A 39 19.99 4.02 -28.69
CA ILE A 39 19.97 5.50 -28.65
C ILE A 39 21.39 6.07 -28.63
N ARG A 40 22.27 5.50 -27.79
CA ARG A 40 23.69 5.90 -27.71
C ARG A 40 24.39 5.75 -29.06
N THR A 41 24.16 4.64 -29.76
CA THR A 41 24.75 4.37 -31.08
C THR A 41 24.26 5.36 -32.13
N PHE A 42 22.97 5.69 -32.11
CA PHE A 42 22.40 6.73 -32.98
C PHE A 42 23.08 8.09 -32.73
N ILE A 43 23.18 8.53 -31.47
CA ILE A 43 23.81 9.81 -31.11
C ILE A 43 25.30 9.82 -31.49
N GLN A 44 26.02 8.72 -31.30
CA GLN A 44 27.44 8.60 -31.63
C GLN A 44 27.72 8.79 -33.13
N ASN A 45 26.75 8.47 -34.00
CA ASN A 45 26.89 8.60 -35.45
C ASN A 45 26.45 9.97 -36.00
N LEU A 46 26.02 10.90 -35.15
CA LEU A 46 25.68 12.26 -35.56
C LEU A 46 26.96 13.07 -35.81
N THR A 47 27.19 13.49 -37.05
CA THR A 47 28.43 14.20 -37.46
C THR A 47 28.58 15.58 -36.84
N ASP A 48 27.46 16.24 -36.53
CA ASP A 48 27.44 17.63 -36.06
C ASP A 48 27.15 17.72 -34.55
N TRP A 49 27.20 16.60 -33.84
CA TRP A 49 26.91 16.53 -32.42
C TRP A 49 28.17 16.77 -31.58
N ASN A 50 28.23 17.95 -30.93
CA ASN A 50 29.41 18.39 -30.17
C ASN A 50 29.67 17.61 -28.87
N TYR A 51 28.77 16.71 -28.46
CA TYR A 51 28.85 15.99 -27.19
C TYR A 51 28.68 14.48 -27.37
N PRO A 52 29.61 13.80 -28.05
CA PRO A 52 29.51 12.37 -28.29
C PRO A 52 29.42 11.60 -26.96
N PRO A 53 28.64 10.50 -26.91
CA PRO A 53 28.46 9.74 -25.68
C PRO A 53 29.79 9.18 -25.15
N GLN A 54 30.00 9.29 -23.84
CA GLN A 54 31.17 8.73 -23.15
C GLN A 54 31.02 7.22 -22.92
N ASP A 55 32.04 6.60 -22.35
CA ASP A 55 32.03 5.19 -21.95
C ASP A 55 30.87 4.91 -20.98
N ILE A 56 30.34 3.69 -21.10
CA ILE A 56 29.20 3.25 -20.29
C ILE A 56 29.73 2.80 -18.93
N PRO A 57 29.22 3.34 -17.80
CA PRO A 57 29.56 2.84 -16.47
C PRO A 57 29.15 1.37 -16.30
N ALA A 58 29.81 0.66 -15.39
CA ALA A 58 29.36 -0.68 -15.00
C ALA A 58 28.00 -0.60 -14.30
N ASN A 59 27.16 -1.61 -14.53
CA ASN A 59 25.90 -1.79 -13.81
C ASN A 59 26.14 -1.98 -12.31
N ASN A 60 25.13 -1.65 -11.50
CA ASN A 60 25.20 -1.83 -10.06
C ASN A 60 25.28 -3.34 -9.72
N PRO A 61 26.14 -3.74 -8.77
CA PRO A 61 26.20 -5.13 -8.34
C PRO A 61 24.92 -5.50 -7.59
N MET A 62 24.42 -6.70 -7.87
CA MET A 62 23.20 -7.25 -7.30
C MET A 62 23.50 -8.44 -6.38
N ALA A 63 22.80 -8.54 -5.25
CA ALA A 63 22.85 -9.68 -4.35
C ALA A 63 21.51 -10.41 -4.25
N ASN A 64 21.58 -11.72 -4.04
CA ASN A 64 20.46 -12.54 -3.61
C ASN A 64 20.65 -12.89 -2.13
N TYR A 65 19.87 -12.27 -1.25
CA TYR A 65 19.93 -12.50 0.20
C TYR A 65 19.14 -13.75 0.66
N GLY A 66 18.53 -14.48 -0.27
CA GLY A 66 17.77 -15.70 0.00
C GLY A 66 16.38 -15.44 0.58
N THR A 67 15.77 -16.49 1.13
CA THR A 67 14.43 -16.43 1.71
C THR A 67 14.47 -15.89 3.13
N VAL A 68 13.67 -14.84 3.39
CA VAL A 68 13.45 -14.32 4.75
C VAL A 68 12.12 -14.85 5.28
N GLN A 69 12.17 -15.53 6.43
CA GLN A 69 10.94 -15.99 7.09
C GLN A 69 10.28 -14.81 7.81
N LEU A 70 9.04 -14.52 7.43
CA LEU A 70 8.24 -13.49 8.06
C LEU A 70 7.33 -14.11 9.13
N GLN A 71 7.33 -13.53 10.32
CA GLN A 71 6.45 -13.92 11.41
C GLN A 71 5.36 -12.88 11.60
N ARG A 72 4.12 -13.33 11.78
CA ARG A 72 3.01 -12.45 12.10
C ARG A 72 3.21 -11.89 13.51
N VAL A 73 3.11 -10.59 13.66
CA VAL A 73 3.27 -9.91 14.95
C VAL A 73 1.94 -9.36 15.45
N GLY A 74 1.81 -9.34 16.78
CA GLY A 74 0.62 -8.86 17.48
C GLY A 74 -0.61 -9.77 17.32
N THR A 75 -1.66 -9.41 18.06
CA THR A 75 -2.93 -10.16 18.14
C THR A 75 -3.91 -9.85 17.02
N GLY A 76 -3.52 -9.04 16.03
CA GLY A 76 -4.43 -8.49 15.02
C GLY A 76 -3.86 -7.28 14.30
N LEU A 77 -4.32 -7.00 13.08
CA LEU A 77 -3.92 -5.78 12.37
C LEU A 77 -4.31 -4.54 13.17
N ILE A 78 -5.57 -4.45 13.61
CA ILE A 78 -6.07 -3.30 14.35
C ILE A 78 -5.32 -3.08 15.66
N SER A 79 -5.14 -4.14 16.47
CA SER A 79 -4.44 -4.01 17.75
C SER A 79 -2.98 -3.59 17.58
N THR A 80 -2.34 -4.03 16.50
CA THR A 80 -0.98 -3.62 16.15
C THR A 80 -0.94 -2.16 15.70
N LEU A 81 -1.83 -1.73 14.80
CA LEU A 81 -1.86 -0.36 14.28
C LEU A 81 -2.25 0.67 15.35
N ASN A 82 -3.05 0.29 16.36
CA ASN A 82 -3.40 1.16 17.49
C ASN A 82 -2.17 1.75 18.21
N GLN A 83 -1.01 1.10 18.11
CA GLN A 83 0.24 1.57 18.73
C GLN A 83 0.89 2.74 17.96
N ILE A 84 0.47 2.99 16.72
CA ILE A 84 1.02 3.99 15.81
C ILE A 84 -0.08 4.86 15.18
N LEU A 85 -1.22 5.02 15.84
CA LEU A 85 -2.25 5.96 15.39
C LEU A 85 -1.87 7.39 15.75
N GLU A 86 -2.20 8.31 14.85
CA GLU A 86 -2.17 9.74 15.11
C GLU A 86 -3.33 10.18 16.00
N ALA A 87 -3.38 11.47 16.34
CA ALA A 87 -4.53 12.04 17.03
C ALA A 87 -5.82 11.79 16.22
N CYS A 88 -6.85 11.29 16.89
CA CYS A 88 -8.10 10.95 16.26
C CYS A 88 -9.05 12.14 16.20
N HIS A 89 -9.89 12.17 15.17
CA HIS A 89 -10.96 13.15 14.99
C HIS A 89 -12.32 12.46 15.13
N SER A 90 -13.28 13.14 15.76
CA SER A 90 -14.66 12.66 15.88
C SER A 90 -15.60 13.49 15.01
N SER A 91 -16.54 12.83 14.35
CA SER A 91 -17.54 13.49 13.49
C SER A 91 -18.78 12.62 13.31
N ASN A 92 -19.92 13.22 12.97
CA ASN A 92 -21.13 12.45 12.70
C ASN A 92 -21.03 11.60 11.43
N TYR A 93 -20.21 12.02 10.45
CA TYR A 93 -20.00 11.30 9.19
C TYR A 93 -18.50 11.15 8.92
N PRO A 94 -18.06 10.14 8.15
CA PRO A 94 -16.64 9.94 7.86
C PRO A 94 -16.02 11.20 7.23
N MET A 95 -14.93 11.69 7.82
CA MET A 95 -14.12 12.77 7.25
C MET A 95 -13.23 12.24 6.12
N SER A 96 -12.76 13.10 5.23
CA SER A 96 -11.72 12.70 4.26
C SER A 96 -10.34 12.63 4.90
N PHE A 97 -9.41 11.95 4.22
CA PHE A 97 -7.98 11.98 4.54
C PHE A 97 -7.47 13.43 4.61
N GLU A 98 -7.93 14.28 3.69
CA GLU A 98 -7.58 15.70 3.61
C GLU A 98 -8.13 16.50 4.81
N ASP A 99 -9.38 16.27 5.22
CA ASP A 99 -10.02 17.00 6.33
C ASP A 99 -9.34 16.75 7.68
N ILE A 100 -8.69 15.58 7.85
CA ILE A 100 -7.90 15.26 9.04
C ILE A 100 -6.40 15.48 8.85
N ASN A 101 -5.99 16.12 7.74
CA ASN A 101 -4.59 16.41 7.41
C ASN A 101 -3.67 15.17 7.34
N HIS A 102 -4.20 14.04 6.85
CA HIS A 102 -3.44 12.79 6.67
C HIS A 102 -3.33 12.46 5.17
N GLY A 103 -2.22 12.81 4.52
CA GLY A 103 -2.14 12.79 3.06
C GLY A 103 -2.10 11.40 2.40
N TYR A 104 -1.52 10.39 3.04
CA TYR A 104 -1.13 9.11 2.41
C TYR A 104 -1.40 7.92 3.32
N GLY A 105 -1.10 6.71 2.86
CA GLY A 105 -1.17 5.51 3.72
C GLY A 105 -2.61 5.12 4.06
N PHE A 106 -2.92 5.07 5.35
CA PHE A 106 -4.16 4.51 5.86
C PHE A 106 -4.82 5.40 6.91
N VAL A 107 -6.15 5.38 6.94
CA VAL A 107 -6.96 5.95 8.03
C VAL A 107 -7.87 4.88 8.57
N LEU A 108 -7.88 4.72 9.89
CA LEU A 108 -8.77 3.82 10.59
C LEU A 108 -10.05 4.56 10.97
N TYR A 109 -11.17 4.20 10.35
CA TYR A 109 -12.50 4.70 10.69
C TYR A 109 -13.19 3.72 11.64
N THR A 110 -13.64 4.21 12.80
CA THR A 110 -14.27 3.42 13.86
C THR A 110 -15.64 3.98 14.20
N THR A 111 -16.64 3.12 14.36
CA THR A 111 -17.95 3.49 14.92
C THR A 111 -18.51 2.33 15.75
N THR A 112 -19.47 2.62 16.60
CA THR A 112 -20.27 1.62 17.32
C THR A 112 -21.61 1.46 16.63
N LEU A 113 -22.00 0.22 16.32
CA LEU A 113 -23.27 -0.06 15.66
C LEU A 113 -24.44 0.28 16.58
N GLY A 114 -25.37 1.13 16.10
CA GLY A 114 -26.60 1.44 16.84
C GLY A 114 -27.66 0.34 16.76
N ALA A 115 -27.59 -0.53 15.75
CA ALA A 115 -28.53 -1.61 15.51
C ALA A 115 -27.81 -2.83 14.91
N SER A 116 -28.43 -4.00 15.03
CA SER A 116 -27.97 -5.20 14.33
C SER A 116 -28.19 -5.06 12.81
N GLY A 117 -27.37 -5.74 12.03
CA GLY A 117 -27.49 -5.75 10.57
C GLY A 117 -26.62 -6.79 9.90
N LYS A 118 -26.63 -6.83 8.57
CA LYS A 118 -25.92 -7.85 7.78
C LYS A 118 -25.02 -7.27 6.70
N THR A 119 -25.41 -6.18 6.04
CA THR A 119 -24.71 -5.69 4.85
C THR A 119 -24.14 -4.32 5.11
N LEU A 120 -22.81 -4.23 5.21
CA LEU A 120 -22.11 -2.96 5.16
C LEU A 120 -21.93 -2.55 3.69
N SER A 121 -22.30 -1.32 3.34
CA SER A 121 -22.15 -0.77 1.99
C SER A 121 -21.51 0.62 2.02
N THR A 122 -20.58 0.86 1.11
CA THR A 122 -19.83 2.12 0.97
C THR A 122 -19.66 2.44 -0.54
N PRO A 123 -20.71 2.90 -1.24
CA PRO A 123 -20.73 2.98 -2.71
C PRO A 123 -19.65 3.90 -3.31
N ASN A 124 -19.13 4.83 -2.49
CA ASN A 124 -18.18 5.85 -2.90
C ASN A 124 -16.81 5.71 -2.24
N ILE A 125 -16.48 4.56 -1.64
CA ILE A 125 -15.18 4.36 -0.99
C ILE A 125 -14.01 4.66 -1.93
N ARG A 126 -12.98 5.31 -1.37
CA ARG A 126 -11.73 5.67 -2.06
C ARG A 126 -10.51 5.33 -1.18
N ASP A 127 -9.80 4.21 -1.40
CA ASP A 127 -9.97 3.23 -2.49
C ASP A 127 -10.21 1.80 -2.03
N PHE A 128 -9.52 1.35 -0.97
CA PHE A 128 -9.74 0.02 -0.38
C PHE A 128 -10.16 0.18 1.07
N GLY A 129 -11.07 -0.67 1.55
CA GLY A 129 -11.50 -0.68 2.95
C GLY A 129 -11.42 -2.08 3.53
N TYR A 130 -10.58 -2.29 4.52
CA TYR A 130 -10.48 -3.57 5.23
C TYR A 130 -11.40 -3.53 6.44
N VAL A 131 -12.44 -4.37 6.43
CA VAL A 131 -13.55 -4.30 7.39
C VAL A 131 -13.32 -5.29 8.54
N PHE A 132 -13.47 -4.79 9.76
CA PHE A 132 -13.35 -5.55 10.99
C PHE A 132 -14.54 -5.27 11.91
N LEU A 133 -15.13 -6.33 12.46
CA LEU A 133 -16.16 -6.23 13.49
C LEU A 133 -15.59 -6.84 14.77
N ASN A 134 -15.54 -6.06 15.86
CA ASN A 134 -14.89 -6.47 17.11
C ASN A 134 -13.47 -7.03 16.89
N ASN A 135 -12.71 -6.40 16.01
CA ASN A 135 -11.35 -6.78 15.58
C ASN A 135 -11.26 -8.07 14.74
N VAL A 136 -12.38 -8.71 14.41
CA VAL A 136 -12.43 -9.87 13.51
C VAL A 136 -12.66 -9.42 12.07
N TYR A 137 -11.76 -9.82 11.16
CA TYR A 137 -11.83 -9.47 9.74
C TYR A 137 -13.10 -10.04 9.08
N GLN A 138 -13.83 -9.20 8.34
CA GLN A 138 -15.09 -9.54 7.67
C GLN A 138 -14.96 -9.54 6.14
N GLY A 139 -14.01 -8.78 5.59
CA GLY A 139 -13.83 -8.68 4.14
C GLY A 139 -13.21 -7.36 3.70
N MET A 140 -13.10 -7.19 2.38
CA MET A 140 -12.50 -6.02 1.76
C MET A 140 -13.50 -5.32 0.83
N LEU A 141 -13.60 -4.01 1.00
CA LEU A 141 -14.24 -3.07 0.09
C LEU A 141 -13.21 -2.61 -0.95
N ASN A 142 -13.63 -2.45 -2.20
CA ASN A 142 -12.80 -2.03 -3.31
C ASN A 142 -13.58 -1.07 -4.20
N ARG A 143 -13.02 0.11 -4.45
CA ARG A 143 -13.56 1.16 -5.32
C ARG A 143 -14.04 0.65 -6.69
N ASP A 144 -13.32 -0.30 -7.28
CA ASP A 144 -13.57 -0.81 -8.64
C ASP A 144 -14.26 -2.18 -8.67
N ALA A 145 -14.53 -2.78 -7.51
CA ALA A 145 -15.14 -4.10 -7.42
C ALA A 145 -16.25 -4.13 -6.35
N SER A 146 -16.07 -4.90 -5.27
CA SER A 146 -17.09 -5.01 -4.23
C SER A 146 -17.13 -3.77 -3.35
N LYS A 147 -18.25 -3.05 -3.37
CA LYS A 147 -18.51 -1.88 -2.52
C LYS A 147 -19.36 -2.21 -1.30
N SER A 148 -19.53 -3.50 -1.02
CA SER A 148 -20.26 -4.02 0.13
C SER A 148 -19.58 -5.26 0.71
N VAL A 149 -19.78 -5.49 2.01
CA VAL A 149 -19.31 -6.67 2.74
C VAL A 149 -20.44 -7.18 3.63
N SER A 150 -20.67 -8.50 3.61
CA SER A 150 -21.55 -9.16 4.56
C SER A 150 -20.83 -9.30 5.91
N LEU A 151 -21.43 -8.77 6.96
CA LEU A 151 -20.95 -8.86 8.33
C LEU A 151 -21.55 -10.08 9.02
N ASN A 152 -20.69 -10.89 9.63
CA ASN A 152 -21.13 -12.02 10.43
C ASN A 152 -21.45 -11.55 11.86
N ASN A 153 -22.68 -11.80 12.32
CA ASN A 153 -23.14 -11.53 13.69
C ASN A 153 -23.00 -10.05 14.13
N ALA A 154 -23.29 -9.09 13.25
CA ALA A 154 -23.27 -7.68 13.63
C ALA A 154 -24.50 -7.30 14.47
N ASN A 155 -24.25 -6.92 15.72
CA ASN A 155 -25.25 -6.54 16.70
C ASN A 155 -25.10 -5.07 17.13
N SER A 156 -26.18 -4.53 17.69
CA SER A 156 -26.11 -3.24 18.39
C SER A 156 -25.05 -3.30 19.50
N GLY A 157 -24.22 -2.26 19.60
CA GLY A 157 -23.10 -2.17 20.54
C GLY A 157 -21.77 -2.72 20.01
N ASP A 158 -21.76 -3.49 18.93
CA ASP A 158 -20.52 -3.97 18.33
C ASP A 158 -19.69 -2.81 17.74
N VAL A 159 -18.37 -2.97 17.76
CA VAL A 159 -17.45 -1.97 17.23
C VAL A 159 -17.05 -2.33 15.81
N LEU A 160 -17.49 -1.51 14.86
CA LEU A 160 -17.11 -1.60 13.45
C LEU A 160 -15.86 -0.74 13.20
N ARG A 161 -14.87 -1.33 12.54
CA ARG A 161 -13.64 -0.68 12.13
C ARG A 161 -13.38 -0.92 10.65
N ILE A 162 -13.02 0.13 9.94
CA ILE A 162 -12.69 0.07 8.52
C ILE A 162 -11.36 0.78 8.33
N LEU A 163 -10.30 0.01 8.05
CA LEU A 163 -9.01 0.57 7.67
C LEU A 163 -9.08 0.92 6.19
N VAL A 164 -9.16 2.20 5.88
CA VAL A 164 -9.20 2.68 4.49
C VAL A 164 -7.79 2.96 4.02
N GLU A 165 -7.44 2.43 2.85
CA GLU A 165 -6.17 2.69 2.17
C GLU A 165 -6.35 3.71 1.06
N ASN A 166 -5.45 4.69 1.04
CA ASN A 166 -5.23 5.57 -0.11
C ASN A 166 -4.37 4.85 -1.16
N GLY A 167 -4.99 4.40 -2.26
CA GLY A 167 -4.30 3.70 -3.35
C GLY A 167 -3.47 4.61 -4.27
N GLY A 168 -3.46 5.92 -4.02
CA GLY A 168 -2.87 6.96 -4.87
C GLY A 168 -3.94 7.88 -5.44
N ARG A 169 -3.73 9.20 -5.36
CA ARG A 169 -4.61 10.16 -6.03
C ARG A 169 -4.38 10.10 -7.53
N GLN A 170 -5.45 10.26 -8.31
CA GLN A 170 -5.32 10.38 -9.76
C GLN A 170 -4.46 11.60 -10.13
N ALA A 171 -3.53 11.38 -11.06
CA ALA A 171 -2.60 12.42 -11.52
C ALA A 171 -3.01 13.01 -12.89
N TYR A 172 -4.07 12.49 -13.52
CA TYR A 172 -4.55 12.91 -14.83
C TYR A 172 -6.08 13.04 -14.85
N SER A 173 -6.60 14.07 -15.50
CA SER A 173 -8.03 14.39 -15.73
C SER A 173 -8.94 14.57 -14.51
N ILE A 174 -8.57 14.11 -13.32
CA ILE A 174 -9.34 14.29 -12.08
C ILE A 174 -8.38 14.81 -11.02
N ILE A 175 -8.47 16.11 -10.73
CA ILE A 175 -7.61 16.78 -9.74
C ILE A 175 -8.21 16.59 -8.33
N GLU A 176 -9.53 16.48 -8.22
CA GLU A 176 -10.26 16.34 -6.95
C GLU A 176 -10.54 14.87 -6.61
N ASP A 177 -9.49 14.15 -6.22
CA ASP A 177 -9.58 12.76 -5.78
C ASP A 177 -9.40 12.62 -4.26
N TYR A 178 -10.28 13.30 -3.51
CA TYR A 178 -10.37 13.15 -2.06
C TYR A 178 -10.52 11.69 -1.69
N LYS A 179 -9.83 11.27 -0.62
CA LYS A 179 -9.83 9.88 -0.18
C LYS A 179 -10.67 9.79 1.08
N SER A 180 -11.56 8.80 1.16
CA SER A 180 -12.38 8.58 2.36
C SER A 180 -13.16 7.27 2.25
N LEU A 181 -13.80 6.90 3.35
CA LEU A 181 -14.81 5.87 3.43
C LEU A 181 -16.10 6.22 2.66
N PHE A 182 -16.51 7.50 2.65
CA PHE A 182 -17.73 8.08 2.04
C PHE A 182 -19.03 7.24 2.15
N ASN A 183 -20.05 7.80 2.84
CA ASN A 183 -21.43 7.29 2.86
C ASN A 183 -21.55 5.81 3.26
N ALA A 184 -21.01 5.45 4.42
CA ALA A 184 -21.15 4.09 4.95
C ALA A 184 -22.56 3.84 5.51
N THR A 185 -23.16 2.71 5.11
CA THR A 185 -24.49 2.29 5.56
C THR A 185 -24.49 0.84 6.02
N LEU A 186 -25.33 0.51 7.00
CA LEU A 186 -25.66 -0.86 7.40
C LEU A 186 -27.10 -1.17 7.01
N ASP A 187 -27.30 -2.11 6.09
CA ASP A 187 -28.60 -2.46 5.50
C ASP A 187 -29.38 -1.23 5.00
N GLY A 188 -28.65 -0.26 4.41
CA GLY A 188 -29.20 0.99 3.89
C GLY A 188 -29.35 2.13 4.91
N ASN A 189 -29.19 1.85 6.21
CA ASN A 189 -29.21 2.88 7.25
C ASN A 189 -27.85 3.55 7.39
N ILE A 190 -27.80 4.87 7.39
CA ILE A 190 -26.55 5.62 7.49
C ILE A 190 -25.90 5.40 8.85
N LEU A 191 -24.62 5.03 8.85
CA LEU A 191 -23.81 4.91 10.05
C LEU A 191 -23.26 6.28 10.46
N GLN A 192 -23.34 6.57 11.77
CA GLN A 192 -22.94 7.86 12.34
C GLN A 192 -21.90 7.70 13.46
N ASN A 193 -21.47 8.83 14.05
CA ASN A 193 -20.58 8.88 15.21
C ASN A 193 -19.24 8.18 14.97
N TRP A 194 -18.52 8.68 13.97
CA TRP A 194 -17.24 8.14 13.55
C TRP A 194 -16.09 8.75 14.36
N ILE A 195 -15.10 7.91 14.64
CA ILE A 195 -13.77 8.28 15.11
C ILE A 195 -12.78 7.84 14.02
N GLN A 196 -11.98 8.77 13.50
CA GLN A 196 -11.00 8.49 12.47
C GLN A 196 -9.60 8.91 12.89
N CYS A 197 -8.63 8.04 12.67
CA CYS A 197 -7.23 8.27 13.04
C CYS A 197 -6.32 7.90 11.87
N GLY A 198 -5.40 8.79 11.51
CA GLY A 198 -4.31 8.46 10.58
C GLY A 198 -3.38 7.39 11.15
N VAL A 199 -2.82 6.54 10.29
CA VAL A 199 -1.80 5.56 10.68
C VAL A 199 -0.43 6.16 10.40
N ASN A 200 0.35 6.42 11.46
CA ASN A 200 1.67 7.01 11.35
C ASN A 200 2.69 5.98 10.85
N LEU A 201 2.97 5.99 9.55
CA LEU A 201 3.94 5.14 8.88
C LEU A 201 5.30 5.83 8.66
N THR A 202 5.67 6.80 9.51
CA THR A 202 7.03 7.34 9.51
C THR A 202 8.05 6.28 9.90
N GLU A 203 9.29 6.44 9.44
CA GLU A 203 10.40 5.54 9.73
C GLU A 203 10.54 5.29 11.24
N SER A 204 10.48 6.33 12.06
CA SER A 204 10.55 6.22 13.53
C SER A 204 9.42 5.39 14.12
N SER A 205 8.19 5.55 13.62
CA SER A 205 7.02 4.82 14.11
C SER A 205 7.08 3.35 13.72
N VAL A 206 7.48 3.06 12.47
CA VAL A 206 7.68 1.70 11.98
C VAL A 206 8.82 1.01 12.75
N ASN A 207 9.96 1.68 12.93
CA ASN A 207 11.10 1.12 13.68
C ASN A 207 10.80 0.92 15.17
N SER A 208 10.04 1.83 15.78
CA SER A 208 9.56 1.65 17.15
C SER A 208 8.65 0.42 17.28
N LEU A 209 7.71 0.24 16.35
CA LEU A 209 6.80 -0.89 16.31
C LEU A 209 7.55 -2.22 16.09
N THR A 210 8.39 -2.30 15.07
CA THR A 210 9.17 -3.51 14.76
C THR A 210 10.13 -3.85 15.90
N GLY A 211 10.85 -2.87 16.45
CA GLY A 211 11.76 -3.06 17.57
C GLY A 211 11.10 -3.56 18.85
N GLN A 212 9.80 -3.29 19.07
CA GLN A 212 9.05 -3.89 20.19
C GLN A 212 8.83 -5.39 19.99
N PHE A 213 8.46 -5.81 18.78
CA PHE A 213 8.22 -7.22 18.46
C PHE A 213 9.48 -8.05 18.31
N LEU A 214 10.61 -7.43 18.00
CA LEU A 214 11.91 -8.11 17.95
C LEU A 214 12.52 -8.32 19.34
N ARG A 215 12.15 -7.48 20.32
CA ARG A 215 12.65 -7.56 21.71
C ARG A 215 11.86 -8.52 22.59
N ARG A 216 10.55 -8.64 22.35
CA ARG A 216 9.74 -9.72 22.92
C ARG A 216 9.98 -10.90 22.02
N GLU A 217 10.78 -11.90 22.43
CA GLU A 217 10.88 -13.17 21.70
C GLU A 217 9.46 -13.57 21.30
N PHE A 218 9.15 -13.50 20.00
CA PHE A 218 7.80 -13.43 19.44
C PHE A 218 6.80 -14.21 20.30
N GLU A 219 6.12 -13.52 21.24
CA GLU A 219 5.20 -14.18 22.16
C GLU A 219 4.16 -14.91 21.30
N GLU A 220 3.98 -16.21 21.56
CA GLU A 220 3.22 -17.16 20.74
C GLU A 220 1.75 -16.75 20.48
N GLU A 221 1.28 -15.65 21.08
CA GLU A 221 -0.08 -15.12 20.94
C GLU A 221 -0.46 -14.77 19.49
N GLY A 222 0.50 -14.48 18.61
CA GLY A 222 0.26 -14.26 17.18
C GLY A 222 0.08 -15.53 16.34
N ALA A 223 0.51 -16.69 16.84
CA ALA A 223 0.62 -17.94 16.08
C ALA A 223 -0.73 -18.61 15.76
N GLN A 224 -1.81 -18.17 16.40
CA GLN A 224 -3.15 -18.76 16.24
C GLN A 224 -4.01 -18.08 15.16
N LEU A 225 -3.56 -16.97 14.59
CA LEU A 225 -4.33 -16.25 13.56
C LEU A 225 -3.92 -16.70 12.17
N ALA A 226 -4.91 -17.05 11.35
CA ALA A 226 -4.68 -17.49 9.98
C ALA A 226 -3.89 -16.44 9.19
N THR A 227 -2.84 -16.89 8.49
CA THR A 227 -1.99 -16.05 7.62
C THR A 227 -2.77 -15.40 6.47
N SER A 228 -3.97 -15.88 6.17
CA SER A 228 -4.88 -15.34 5.17
C SER A 228 -5.60 -14.06 5.60
N GLN A 229 -5.53 -13.67 6.88
CA GLN A 229 -6.11 -12.42 7.36
C GLN A 229 -5.10 -11.26 7.29
N PRO A 230 -5.56 -10.01 7.10
CA PRO A 230 -4.69 -8.85 7.19
C PRO A 230 -3.92 -8.81 8.52
N GLY A 231 -2.64 -8.46 8.45
CA GLY A 231 -1.74 -8.46 9.60
C GLY A 231 -0.43 -7.76 9.29
N VAL A 232 0.35 -7.54 10.34
CA VAL A 232 1.74 -7.06 10.23
C VAL A 232 2.65 -8.28 10.35
N PHE A 233 3.64 -8.36 9.46
CA PHE A 233 4.59 -9.45 9.42
C PHE A 233 6.00 -8.88 9.47
N VAL A 234 6.85 -9.44 10.32
CA VAL A 234 8.21 -8.97 10.58
C VAL A 234 9.17 -10.14 10.40
N GLY A 235 10.30 -9.89 9.73
CA GLY A 235 11.40 -10.83 9.61
C GLY A 235 12.73 -10.10 9.74
N GLN A 236 13.79 -10.88 9.89
CA GLN A 236 15.16 -10.38 9.95
C GLN A 236 16.05 -11.24 9.07
N PHE A 237 17.06 -10.61 8.48
CA PHE A 237 18.12 -11.29 7.75
C PHE A 237 19.42 -10.51 7.91
N SER A 238 20.55 -11.20 7.71
CA SER A 238 21.88 -10.60 7.78
C SER A 238 22.43 -10.39 6.38
N ALA A 239 22.93 -9.18 6.09
CA ALA A 239 23.61 -8.85 4.85
C ALA A 239 25.09 -8.57 5.13
N SER A 240 25.98 -9.48 4.73
CA SER A 240 27.43 -9.29 4.86
C SER A 240 28.01 -8.36 3.79
N VAL A 241 27.29 -8.19 2.68
CA VAL A 241 27.61 -7.27 1.59
C VAL A 241 26.36 -6.47 1.27
N LEU A 242 26.49 -5.16 1.11
CA LEU A 242 25.39 -4.25 0.75
C LEU A 242 25.39 -4.05 -0.77
N GLN A 243 24.40 -4.63 -1.44
CA GLN A 243 24.21 -4.61 -2.88
C GLN A 243 22.71 -4.50 -3.18
N ASP A 244 22.38 -4.04 -4.38
CA ASP A 244 21.00 -3.93 -4.80
C ASP A 244 20.34 -5.32 -4.82
N THR A 245 19.05 -5.36 -4.52
CA THR A 245 18.26 -6.58 -4.55
C THR A 245 16.80 -6.25 -4.86
N PHE A 246 16.03 -7.26 -5.22
CA PHE A 246 14.59 -7.14 -5.46
C PHE A 246 13.83 -7.99 -4.46
N PHE A 247 12.77 -7.44 -3.90
CA PHE A 247 11.84 -8.20 -3.08
C PHE A 247 10.88 -8.98 -3.98
N ASP A 248 10.91 -10.31 -3.90
CA ASP A 248 9.93 -11.18 -4.54
C ASP A 248 8.69 -11.30 -3.65
N SER A 249 7.57 -10.75 -4.11
CA SER A 249 6.29 -10.79 -3.40
C SER A 249 5.43 -11.99 -3.77
N THR A 250 5.92 -12.90 -4.62
CA THR A 250 5.17 -14.06 -5.10
C THR A 250 4.63 -14.90 -3.94
N GLY A 251 3.33 -15.23 -4.00
CA GLY A 251 2.64 -15.97 -2.94
C GLY A 251 2.09 -15.10 -1.81
N LEU A 252 2.42 -13.80 -1.76
CA LEU A 252 1.82 -12.85 -0.83
C LEU A 252 0.49 -12.29 -1.35
N GLY A 253 -0.28 -11.69 -0.45
CA GLY A 253 -1.50 -10.94 -0.77
C GLY A 253 -1.19 -9.54 -1.29
N LYS A 254 -1.84 -8.52 -0.71
CA LYS A 254 -1.61 -7.11 -1.02
C LYS A 254 -1.09 -6.41 0.23
N GLY A 255 -0.10 -5.51 0.10
CA GLY A 255 0.43 -4.79 1.25
C GLY A 255 1.43 -3.69 0.92
N GLN A 256 2.09 -3.19 1.97
CA GLN A 256 3.23 -2.28 1.89
C GLN A 256 4.48 -2.95 2.48
N LEU A 257 5.64 -2.68 1.89
CA LEU A 257 6.92 -3.23 2.32
C LEU A 257 7.78 -2.15 2.99
N PHE A 258 8.32 -2.48 4.16
CA PHE A 258 9.29 -1.66 4.86
C PHE A 258 10.55 -2.45 5.14
N ILE A 259 11.71 -1.83 4.95
CA ILE A 259 13.02 -2.39 5.35
C ILE A 259 13.76 -1.32 6.14
N ASN A 260 14.18 -1.65 7.36
CA ASN A 260 14.80 -0.71 8.30
C ASN A 260 13.99 0.60 8.50
N GLY A 261 12.66 0.52 8.38
CA GLY A 261 11.75 1.65 8.48
C GLY A 261 11.52 2.42 7.18
N PHE A 262 12.30 2.18 6.13
CA PHE A 262 12.11 2.78 4.81
C PHE A 262 10.96 2.11 4.07
N ASN A 263 9.98 2.91 3.66
CA ASN A 263 8.84 2.44 2.87
C ASN A 263 9.26 2.25 1.41
N LEU A 264 9.39 1.00 0.96
CA LEU A 264 9.73 0.66 -0.42
C LEU A 264 8.51 0.74 -1.35
N GLY A 265 7.29 0.86 -0.80
CA GLY A 265 6.06 1.02 -1.53
C GLY A 265 5.12 -0.18 -1.43
N ARG A 266 4.26 -0.34 -2.44
CA ARG A 266 3.13 -1.28 -2.44
C ARG A 266 3.45 -2.52 -3.28
N TYR A 267 3.05 -3.70 -2.80
CA TYR A 267 3.05 -4.95 -3.58
C TYR A 267 1.62 -5.49 -3.75
N TRP A 268 1.35 -6.08 -4.92
CA TRP A 268 0.09 -6.76 -5.20
C TRP A 268 0.24 -7.80 -6.34
N PRO A 269 0.98 -8.91 -6.11
CA PRO A 269 1.25 -9.94 -7.11
C PRO A 269 -0.03 -10.54 -7.73
N GLY A 270 -1.12 -10.65 -6.96
CA GLY A 270 -2.39 -11.18 -7.47
C GLY A 270 -3.09 -10.28 -8.51
N ALA A 271 -2.77 -8.98 -8.56
CA ALA A 271 -3.25 -8.08 -9.60
C ALA A 271 -2.23 -7.91 -10.74
N GLY A 272 -0.93 -8.03 -10.45
CA GLY A 272 0.15 -7.84 -11.41
C GLY A 272 0.18 -6.42 -12.01
N PRO A 273 0.97 -6.19 -13.08
CA PRO A 273 1.96 -7.11 -13.64
C PRO A 273 3.24 -7.20 -12.79
N GLN A 274 3.42 -6.30 -11.82
CA GLN A 274 4.58 -6.27 -10.94
C GLN A 274 4.49 -7.37 -9.88
N ALA A 275 5.41 -8.33 -9.91
CA ALA A 275 5.58 -9.36 -8.89
C ALA A 275 6.80 -9.10 -7.96
N SER A 276 7.77 -8.32 -8.44
CA SER A 276 8.95 -7.92 -7.69
C SER A 276 9.01 -6.40 -7.49
N MET A 277 9.45 -5.95 -6.31
CA MET A 277 9.66 -4.54 -5.99
C MET A 277 11.14 -4.17 -5.98
N SER A 278 11.42 -2.97 -6.48
CA SER A 278 12.73 -2.49 -6.91
C SER A 278 13.52 -1.80 -5.80
N SER A 279 14.76 -1.42 -6.16
CA SER A 279 15.97 -1.56 -5.35
C SER A 279 15.92 -1.06 -3.91
N LEU A 280 16.46 -1.90 -3.02
CA LEU A 280 17.06 -1.39 -1.81
C LEU A 280 18.30 -0.58 -2.19
N PHE A 281 18.28 0.73 -1.96
CA PHE A 281 19.53 1.39 -1.59
C PHE A 281 19.89 0.89 -0.19
N LEU A 282 20.69 -0.18 -0.09
CA LEU A 282 21.43 -0.46 1.15
C LEU A 282 22.64 0.49 1.18
N SER A 283 22.41 1.80 1.13
CA SER A 283 23.52 2.76 1.28
C SER A 283 23.94 2.80 2.74
N GLN A 284 25.22 3.04 3.02
CA GLN A 284 25.75 3.21 4.39
C GLN A 284 25.01 4.29 5.21
N THR A 285 24.23 5.16 4.56
CA THR A 285 23.37 6.16 5.22
C THR A 285 22.09 5.58 5.84
N LEU A 286 21.83 4.27 5.66
CA LEU A 286 20.61 3.56 6.09
C LEU A 286 20.92 2.40 7.07
N PHE A 287 22.14 2.39 7.62
CA PHE A 287 22.61 1.52 8.71
C PHE A 287 23.32 2.33 9.79
#